data_AF-A0A959PG93-F1
#
_entry.id   AF-A0A959PG93-F1
#
_cell.length_a   1.000
_cell.length_b   1.000
_cell.length_c   1.000
_cell.angle_alpha   90.00
_cell.angle_beta   90.00
_cell.angle_gamma   90.00
#
_symmetry.space_group_name_H-M   'P 1'
#
loop_
_entity.id
_entity.type
_entity.pdbx_description
1 polymer ?
#
loop_
_entity_poly.entity_id
_entity_poly.type
_entity_poly.pdbx_seq_one_letter_code
_entity_poly.pdbx_strand_id
1 'polypeptide(L)'
;MLKFILIFNRQFREKERMSRIIIITNFPTLGQTLENIFSGKAISCSHHTLPLQKDLPELAQDDVLIIQEPIFINNNYLSVSLCWKNYLKLHSPMAILLNAGFGKAQDANYLDLLKLPANAPEALFHARTSEQEWTPVTTGGVDVAQKLNRFFEGHGDESVTDELHKMLRVCKIARDELTVHEADFETVRAELLLPNKLPLKWNVLQSRWQFYMPYFESLPYYRDFEELGKLFYAVAPFFTNECSDENLFWETLCVERLEQLKNGLEKIENSYA
;
A
#
# COMPACT_ATOMS: atom_id res chain seq x y z
N MET A 1 -1.25 26.46 -48.86
CA MET A 1 -0.08 25.77 -48.25
C MET A 1 0.09 26.10 -46.75
N LEU A 2 -0.10 27.35 -46.30
CA LEU A 2 -0.01 27.70 -44.85
C LEU A 2 -1.08 27.05 -43.94
N LYS A 3 -2.30 26.78 -44.43
CA LYS A 3 -3.36 26.14 -43.61
C LYS A 3 -3.09 24.66 -43.28
N PHE A 4 -2.30 23.94 -44.09
CA PHE A 4 -1.95 22.54 -43.83
C PHE A 4 -0.86 22.39 -42.76
N ILE A 5 0.06 23.37 -42.66
CA ILE A 5 1.12 23.38 -41.63
C ILE A 5 0.56 23.65 -40.23
N LEU A 6 -0.51 24.45 -40.11
CA LEU A 6 -1.18 24.71 -38.84
C LEU A 6 -2.03 23.53 -38.34
N ILE A 7 -2.61 22.74 -39.24
CA ILE A 7 -3.42 21.56 -38.87
C ILE A 7 -2.51 20.38 -38.45
N PHE A 8 -1.39 20.18 -39.14
CA PHE A 8 -0.39 19.17 -38.74
C PHE A 8 0.29 19.48 -37.41
N ASN A 9 0.59 20.77 -37.14
CA ASN A 9 1.14 21.18 -35.83
C ASN A 9 0.13 21.04 -34.69
N ARG A 10 -1.19 21.10 -34.96
CA ARG A 10 -2.21 20.94 -33.93
C ARG A 10 -2.42 19.46 -33.59
N GLN A 11 -2.41 18.57 -34.58
CA GLN A 11 -2.47 17.12 -34.37
C GLN A 11 -1.21 16.53 -33.74
N PHE A 12 -0.03 17.13 -33.95
CA PHE A 12 1.19 16.73 -33.24
C PHE A 12 1.24 17.27 -31.80
N ARG A 13 0.73 18.49 -31.54
CA ARG A 13 0.64 19.05 -30.17
C ARG A 13 -0.40 18.36 -29.30
N GLU A 14 -1.42 17.75 -29.89
CA GLU A 14 -2.41 16.94 -29.16
C GLU A 14 -1.91 15.52 -28.81
N LYS A 15 -0.83 15.05 -29.45
CA LYS A 15 -0.14 13.78 -29.11
C LYS A 15 0.90 13.91 -27.98
N GLU A 16 1.14 15.11 -27.46
CA GLU A 16 2.14 15.39 -26.41
C GLU A 16 1.53 15.76 -25.05
N ARG A 17 0.21 15.70 -24.90
CA ARG A 17 -0.43 15.93 -23.60
C ARG A 17 -0.57 14.60 -22.88
N MET A 18 0.17 14.45 -21.80
CA MET A 18 -0.05 13.40 -20.81
C MET A 18 -1.42 13.60 -20.16
N SER A 19 -2.12 12.50 -19.84
CA SER A 19 -3.47 12.59 -19.30
C SER A 19 -3.47 13.34 -17.98
N ARG A 20 -2.86 12.80 -16.92
CA ARG A 20 -2.89 13.46 -15.60
C ARG A 20 -1.54 13.41 -14.93
N ILE A 21 -1.20 14.50 -14.24
CA ILE A 21 -0.07 14.54 -13.31
C ILE A 21 -0.63 14.56 -11.88
N ILE A 22 -0.19 13.61 -11.08
CA ILE A 22 -0.59 13.46 -9.68
C ILE A 22 0.65 13.68 -8.83
N ILE A 23 0.58 14.67 -7.94
CA ILE A 23 1.70 15.06 -7.08
C ILE A 23 1.36 14.65 -5.66
N ILE A 24 2.22 13.83 -5.05
CA ILE A 24 2.14 13.42 -3.66
C ILE A 24 3.28 14.12 -2.89
N THR A 25 2.92 15.03 -1.98
CA THR A 25 3.87 15.71 -1.10
C THR A 25 3.20 16.21 0.16
N ASN A 26 3.93 16.17 1.28
CA ASN A 26 3.47 16.73 2.55
C ASN A 26 3.72 18.25 2.66
N PHE A 27 4.26 18.89 1.61
CA PHE A 27 4.54 20.33 1.56
C PHE A 27 3.66 21.01 0.50
N PRO A 28 2.57 21.69 0.89
CA PRO A 28 1.64 22.33 -0.05
C PRO A 28 2.31 23.33 -1.00
N THR A 29 3.30 24.08 -0.53
CA THR A 29 4.06 25.04 -1.35
C THR A 29 4.87 24.38 -2.44
N LEU A 30 5.44 23.19 -2.17
CA LEU A 30 6.11 22.39 -3.17
C LEU A 30 5.11 21.82 -4.18
N GLY A 31 3.96 21.34 -3.70
CA GLY A 31 2.86 20.89 -4.56
C GLY A 31 2.49 21.95 -5.60
N GLN A 32 2.21 23.17 -5.14
CA GLN A 32 1.89 24.29 -6.02
C GLN A 32 3.04 24.67 -6.97
N THR A 33 4.29 24.59 -6.50
CA THR A 33 5.47 24.84 -7.35
C THR A 33 5.56 23.82 -8.49
N LEU A 34 5.39 22.54 -8.18
CA LEU A 34 5.39 21.47 -9.18
C LEU A 34 4.19 21.60 -10.12
N GLU A 35 2.99 21.87 -9.61
CA GLU A 35 1.80 22.13 -10.44
C GLU A 35 2.05 23.26 -11.44
N ASN A 36 2.67 24.36 -11.02
CA ASN A 36 3.02 25.47 -11.90
C ASN A 36 4.06 25.06 -12.97
N ILE A 37 5.09 24.30 -12.59
CA ILE A 37 6.12 23.80 -13.51
C ILE A 37 5.51 22.90 -14.59
N PHE A 38 4.57 22.04 -14.22
CA PHE A 38 3.93 21.10 -15.12
C PHE A 38 2.65 21.65 -15.77
N SER A 39 2.25 22.87 -15.42
CA SER A 39 1.06 23.52 -15.97
C SER A 39 1.17 23.64 -17.50
N GLY A 40 0.08 23.28 -18.20
CA GLY A 40 0.01 23.30 -19.66
C GLY A 40 0.61 22.09 -20.38
N LYS A 41 1.26 21.16 -19.66
CA LYS A 41 1.81 19.90 -20.20
C LYS A 41 0.90 18.68 -19.98
N ALA A 42 0.03 18.74 -18.98
CA ALA A 42 -0.98 17.72 -18.72
C ALA A 42 -2.40 18.20 -18.98
N ILE A 43 -3.34 17.27 -19.16
CA ILE A 43 -4.79 17.58 -19.22
C ILE A 43 -5.27 18.05 -17.85
N SER A 44 -4.78 17.44 -16.77
CA SER A 44 -5.00 17.92 -15.41
C SER A 44 -3.78 17.67 -14.50
N CYS A 45 -3.69 18.47 -13.44
CA CYS A 45 -2.72 18.30 -12.37
C CYS A 45 -3.48 18.29 -11.04
N SER A 46 -3.11 17.39 -10.12
CA SER A 46 -3.72 17.33 -8.79
C SER A 46 -2.68 17.06 -7.72
N HIS A 47 -2.88 17.66 -6.54
CA HIS A 47 -2.03 17.50 -5.38
C HIS A 47 -2.72 16.70 -4.27
N HIS A 48 -1.97 15.77 -3.67
CA HIS A 48 -2.38 14.92 -2.56
C HIS A 48 -1.30 14.93 -1.46
N THR A 49 -1.73 14.67 -0.23
CA THR A 49 -0.87 14.56 0.95
C THR A 49 -0.96 13.15 1.52
N LEU A 50 0.12 12.65 2.13
CA LEU A 50 0.09 11.37 2.85
C LEU A 50 -0.05 11.58 4.37
N PRO A 51 -0.75 10.69 5.08
CA PRO A 51 -1.54 9.57 4.57
C PRO A 51 -2.71 10.04 3.69
N LEU A 52 -3.02 9.25 2.66
CA LEU A 52 -4.09 9.59 1.71
C LEU A 52 -5.44 9.69 2.43
N GLN A 53 -6.09 10.84 2.38
CA GLN A 53 -7.41 11.04 3.01
C GLN A 53 -8.56 10.35 2.27
N LYS A 54 -8.35 10.00 1.00
CA LYS A 54 -9.26 9.26 0.14
C LYS A 54 -8.43 8.39 -0.79
N ASP A 55 -9.02 7.33 -1.34
CA ASP A 55 -8.37 6.59 -2.42
C ASP A 55 -7.93 7.54 -3.53
N LEU A 56 -6.75 7.29 -4.09
CA LEU A 56 -6.39 7.96 -5.33
C LEU A 56 -7.40 7.58 -6.40
N PRO A 57 -7.67 8.48 -7.35
CA PRO A 57 -8.40 8.08 -8.55
C PRO A 57 -7.64 6.93 -9.23
N GLU A 58 -8.39 6.00 -9.84
CA GLU A 58 -7.80 4.93 -10.64
C GLU A 58 -6.82 5.51 -11.64
N LEU A 59 -5.57 5.04 -11.59
CA LEU A 59 -4.45 5.56 -12.36
C LEU A 59 -4.53 5.03 -13.78
N ALA A 60 -4.60 5.94 -14.76
CA ALA A 60 -4.62 5.60 -16.16
C ALA A 60 -3.22 5.17 -16.63
N GLN A 61 -3.17 4.47 -17.76
CA GLN A 61 -1.93 3.95 -18.34
C GLN A 61 -0.93 5.05 -18.73
N ASP A 62 -1.38 6.28 -18.95
CA ASP A 62 -0.54 7.42 -19.36
C ASP A 62 -0.48 8.52 -18.29
N ASP A 63 -0.87 8.19 -17.06
CA ASP A 63 -0.70 9.10 -15.92
C ASP A 63 0.76 9.15 -15.45
N VAL A 64 1.09 10.28 -14.83
CA VAL A 64 2.38 10.50 -14.17
C VAL A 64 2.12 10.71 -12.68
N LEU A 65 2.79 9.91 -11.86
CA LEU A 65 2.84 10.07 -10.42
C LEU A 65 4.18 10.67 -10.02
N ILE A 66 4.14 11.77 -9.27
CA ILE A 66 5.32 12.42 -8.70
C ILE A 66 5.23 12.29 -7.18
N ILE A 67 6.16 11.58 -6.56
CA ILE A 67 6.20 11.40 -5.10
C ILE A 67 7.43 12.12 -4.55
N GLN A 68 7.21 13.10 -3.69
CA GLN A 68 8.30 13.75 -2.96
C GLN A 68 8.76 12.85 -1.81
N GLU A 69 10.06 12.57 -1.75
CA GLU A 69 10.70 11.74 -0.74
C GLU A 69 11.98 12.36 -0.15
N PRO A 70 12.34 12.00 1.10
CA PRO A 70 11.58 11.11 1.98
C PRO A 70 10.32 11.80 2.54
N ILE A 71 9.33 11.00 2.91
CA ILE A 71 8.03 11.47 3.43
C ILE A 71 8.06 11.41 4.94
N PHE A 72 7.66 12.50 5.62
CA PHE A 72 7.59 12.52 7.08
C PHE A 72 6.19 12.13 7.57
N ILE A 73 6.07 10.95 8.17
CA ILE A 73 4.84 10.42 8.77
C ILE A 73 5.19 9.73 10.08
N ASN A 74 4.36 9.91 11.13
CA ASN A 74 4.53 9.23 12.41
C ASN A 74 5.96 9.30 12.99
N ASN A 75 6.57 10.50 12.96
CA ASN A 75 7.94 10.76 13.40
C ASN A 75 9.04 9.98 12.65
N ASN A 76 8.75 9.46 11.46
CA ASN A 76 9.71 8.76 10.62
C ASN A 76 9.80 9.41 9.24
N TYR A 77 11.01 9.43 8.67
CA TYR A 77 11.22 9.70 7.26
C TYR A 77 11.14 8.37 6.50
N LEU A 78 10.24 8.28 5.52
CA LEU A 78 9.91 7.05 4.80
C LEU A 78 10.29 7.17 3.33
N SER A 79 10.79 6.06 2.76
CA SER A 79 11.01 5.86 1.32
C SER A 79 10.03 4.80 0.82
N VAL A 80 9.13 5.20 -0.07
CA VAL A 80 7.91 4.44 -0.44
C VAL A 80 7.82 4.16 -1.93
N SER A 81 8.66 4.80 -2.74
CA SER A 81 8.60 4.79 -4.20
C SER A 81 8.74 3.40 -4.76
N LEU A 82 9.46 2.50 -4.09
CA LEU A 82 9.55 1.10 -4.53
C LEU A 82 8.19 0.39 -4.41
N CYS A 83 7.47 0.57 -3.31
CA CYS A 83 6.12 0.02 -3.14
C CYS A 83 5.15 0.61 -4.17
N TRP A 84 5.22 1.93 -4.39
CA TRP A 84 4.40 2.61 -5.41
C TRP A 84 4.73 2.15 -6.82
N LYS A 85 6.00 1.91 -7.15
CA LYS A 85 6.41 1.36 -8.44
C LYS A 85 5.82 -0.03 -8.65
N ASN A 86 5.93 -0.91 -7.66
CA ASN A 86 5.42 -2.29 -7.76
C ASN A 86 3.90 -2.28 -7.93
N TYR A 87 3.19 -1.44 -7.17
CA TYR A 87 1.75 -1.24 -7.35
C TYR A 87 1.42 -0.77 -8.77
N LEU A 88 2.10 0.27 -9.27
CA LEU A 88 1.89 0.77 -10.63
C LEU A 88 2.21 -0.27 -11.69
N LYS A 89 3.23 -1.10 -11.52
CA LYS A 89 3.57 -2.17 -12.47
C LYS A 89 2.41 -3.14 -12.68
N LEU A 90 1.61 -3.40 -11.64
CA LEU A 90 0.47 -4.31 -11.71
C LEU A 90 -0.81 -3.64 -12.22
N HIS A 91 -1.07 -2.40 -11.80
CA HIS A 91 -2.35 -1.73 -12.06
C HIS A 91 -2.31 -0.78 -13.27
N SER A 92 -1.16 -0.15 -13.50
CA SER A 92 -0.96 0.88 -14.52
C SER A 92 0.46 0.79 -15.12
N PRO A 93 0.83 -0.34 -15.77
CA PRO A 93 2.22 -0.63 -16.18
C PRO A 93 2.88 0.45 -17.04
N MET A 94 2.10 1.17 -17.84
CA MET A 94 2.60 2.24 -18.70
C MET A 94 2.74 3.59 -17.97
N ALA A 95 2.19 3.74 -16.77
CA ALA A 95 2.27 4.96 -15.99
C ALA A 95 3.71 5.25 -15.57
N ILE A 96 4.03 6.53 -15.43
CA ILE A 96 5.37 6.98 -15.01
C ILE A 96 5.34 7.30 -13.53
N LEU A 97 6.31 6.78 -12.78
CA LEU A 97 6.63 7.24 -11.42
C LEU A 97 7.91 8.08 -11.46
N LEU A 98 7.82 9.32 -10.96
CA LEU A 98 8.96 10.15 -10.64
C LEU A 98 9.13 10.24 -9.12
N ASN A 99 10.30 9.87 -8.61
CA ASN A 99 10.66 10.15 -7.24
C ASN A 99 11.39 11.50 -7.17
N ALA A 100 10.86 12.44 -6.38
CA ALA A 100 11.39 13.78 -6.26
C ALA A 100 12.05 13.96 -4.89
N GLY A 101 13.23 14.56 -4.82
CA GLY A 101 13.90 14.77 -3.53
C GLY A 101 15.02 15.79 -3.59
N PHE A 102 15.76 15.93 -2.50
CA PHE A 102 16.86 16.91 -2.37
C PHE A 102 18.26 16.28 -2.52
N GLY A 103 18.32 15.07 -3.08
CA GLY A 103 19.55 14.32 -3.30
C GLY A 103 20.21 14.68 -4.62
N LYS A 104 21.54 14.54 -4.69
CA LYS A 104 22.29 14.68 -5.94
C LYS A 104 22.32 13.33 -6.67
N ALA A 105 21.20 12.94 -7.27
CA ALA A 105 21.12 11.73 -8.09
C ALA A 105 20.84 12.07 -9.55
N GLN A 106 21.30 11.22 -10.45
CA GLN A 106 21.05 11.32 -11.89
C GLN A 106 20.38 10.04 -12.34
N ASP A 107 19.06 10.04 -12.32
CA ASP A 107 18.23 8.96 -12.84
C ASP A 107 17.07 9.58 -13.64
N ALA A 108 16.64 8.89 -14.71
CA ALA A 108 15.57 9.37 -15.57
C ALA A 108 14.22 9.49 -14.85
N ASN A 109 14.01 8.75 -13.77
CA ASN A 109 12.83 8.77 -12.93
C ASN A 109 13.04 9.57 -11.64
N TYR A 110 14.13 10.35 -11.54
CA TYR A 110 14.43 11.19 -10.39
C TYR A 110 14.31 12.68 -10.70
N LEU A 111 13.68 13.43 -9.80
CA LEU A 111 13.59 14.90 -9.86
C LEU A 111 14.36 15.53 -8.68
N ASP A 112 15.52 16.13 -8.97
CA ASP A 112 16.28 16.92 -7.99
C ASP A 112 15.57 18.27 -7.76
N LEU A 113 14.94 18.41 -6.60
CA LEU A 113 14.19 19.59 -6.20
C LEU A 113 15.07 20.82 -5.92
N LEU A 114 16.38 20.63 -5.65
CA LEU A 114 17.33 21.75 -5.49
C LEU A 114 17.84 22.27 -6.83
N LYS A 115 17.73 21.45 -7.87
CA LYS A 115 18.22 21.74 -9.22
C LYS A 115 17.17 21.45 -10.27
N LEU A 116 15.95 21.91 -10.02
CA LEU A 116 14.87 21.81 -11.00
C LEU A 116 15.30 22.50 -12.30
N PRO A 117 15.44 21.76 -13.40
CA PRO A 117 15.87 22.37 -14.63
C PRO A 117 14.74 23.23 -15.20
N ALA A 118 15.08 24.30 -15.94
CA ALA A 118 14.08 25.20 -16.51
C ALA A 118 13.09 24.48 -17.46
N ASN A 119 13.49 23.31 -17.97
CA ASN A 119 12.73 22.38 -18.77
C ASN A 119 12.34 21.10 -17.99
N ALA A 120 12.09 21.17 -16.68
CA ALA A 120 11.66 20.03 -15.86
C ALA A 120 10.54 19.17 -16.48
N PRO A 121 9.56 19.71 -17.24
CA PRO A 121 8.62 18.88 -17.97
C PRO A 121 9.24 17.92 -19.00
N GLU A 122 10.43 18.20 -19.53
CA GLU A 122 11.12 17.31 -20.47
C GLU A 122 11.65 16.04 -19.79
N ALA A 123 11.83 16.04 -18.47
CA ALA A 123 12.15 14.81 -17.73
C ALA A 123 11.10 13.72 -17.97
N LEU A 124 9.84 14.10 -18.19
CA LEU A 124 8.75 13.16 -18.48
C LEU A 124 8.94 12.39 -19.79
N PHE A 125 9.60 12.98 -20.80
CA PHE A 125 9.84 12.31 -22.08
C PHE A 125 10.98 11.29 -22.00
N HIS A 126 11.82 11.37 -20.97
CA HIS A 126 12.94 10.46 -20.76
C HIS A 126 12.69 9.46 -19.63
N ALA A 127 11.65 9.69 -18.83
CA ALA A 127 11.28 8.81 -17.74
C ALA A 127 10.85 7.43 -18.24
N ARG A 128 11.20 6.40 -17.47
CA ARG A 128 10.79 5.03 -17.73
C ARG A 128 9.39 4.78 -17.18
N THR A 129 8.62 3.92 -17.84
CA THR A 129 7.34 3.45 -17.32
C THR A 129 7.53 2.52 -16.12
N SER A 130 6.47 2.26 -15.37
CA SER A 130 6.52 1.42 -14.16
C SER A 130 6.80 -0.05 -14.46
N GLU A 131 6.41 -0.55 -15.64
CA GLU A 131 6.73 -1.92 -16.10
C GLU A 131 8.23 -2.12 -16.37
N GLN A 132 8.94 -1.06 -16.79
CA GLN A 132 10.35 -1.16 -17.12
C GLN A 132 11.21 -1.43 -15.88
N GLU A 133 12.37 -2.07 -16.12
CA GLU A 133 13.32 -2.38 -15.06
C GLU A 133 14.11 -1.13 -14.64
N TRP A 134 13.86 -0.70 -13.41
CA TRP A 134 14.54 0.40 -12.73
C TRP A 134 14.23 0.37 -11.23
N THR A 135 15.06 1.02 -10.42
CA THR A 135 14.87 1.13 -8.98
C THR A 135 14.81 2.60 -8.60
N PRO A 136 13.81 3.05 -7.83
CA PRO A 136 13.76 4.42 -7.34
C PRO A 136 15.01 4.80 -6.56
N VAL A 137 15.43 6.06 -6.69
CA VAL A 137 16.60 6.58 -5.99
C VAL A 137 16.31 6.66 -4.50
N THR A 138 17.20 6.13 -3.67
CA THR A 138 17.11 6.30 -2.22
C THR A 138 17.32 7.76 -1.82
N THR A 139 16.40 8.27 -1.00
CA THR A 139 16.40 9.65 -0.51
C THR A 139 16.71 9.74 0.98
N GLY A 140 17.16 8.62 1.59
CA GLY A 140 17.57 8.55 2.99
C GLY A 140 16.46 8.27 4.00
N GLY A 141 15.25 7.90 3.54
CA GLY A 141 14.17 7.43 4.40
C GLY A 141 14.31 5.95 4.78
N VAL A 142 13.53 5.52 5.78
CA VAL A 142 13.31 4.11 6.11
C VAL A 142 12.68 3.42 4.90
N ASP A 143 13.29 2.32 4.48
CA ASP A 143 12.79 1.48 3.39
C ASP A 143 11.48 0.80 3.81
N VAL A 144 10.36 1.31 3.31
CA VAL A 144 9.03 0.77 3.63
C VAL A 144 8.79 -0.58 2.94
N ALA A 145 9.43 -0.84 1.79
CA ALA A 145 9.33 -2.15 1.14
C ALA A 145 9.97 -3.23 2.03
N GLN A 146 11.12 -2.94 2.64
CA GLN A 146 11.71 -3.85 3.63
C GLN A 146 10.82 -4.06 4.86
N LYS A 147 10.12 -3.01 5.33
CA LYS A 147 9.16 -3.13 6.44
C LYS A 147 7.97 -4.00 6.06
N LEU A 148 7.46 -3.85 4.85
CA LEU A 148 6.37 -4.65 4.31
C LEU A 148 6.76 -6.13 4.21
N ASN A 149 7.92 -6.43 3.62
CA ASN A 149 8.42 -7.80 3.54
C ASN A 149 8.54 -8.43 4.94
N ARG A 150 9.11 -7.71 5.91
CA ARG A 150 9.21 -8.21 7.31
C ARG A 150 7.85 -8.39 7.99
N PHE A 151 6.85 -7.59 7.64
CA PHE A 151 5.50 -7.78 8.17
C PHE A 151 4.93 -9.12 7.69
N PHE A 152 5.03 -9.41 6.39
CA PHE A 152 4.55 -10.66 5.82
C PHE A 152 5.44 -11.85 6.21
N GLU A 153 6.73 -11.84 5.87
CA GLU A 153 7.67 -12.96 6.09
C GLU A 153 8.02 -13.22 7.57
N GLY A 154 7.94 -12.19 8.42
CA GLY A 154 8.29 -12.28 9.84
C GLY A 154 9.80 -12.26 10.15
N HIS A 155 10.14 -12.70 11.37
CA HIS A 155 11.52 -12.82 11.86
C HIS A 155 11.79 -14.27 12.30
N GLY A 156 12.10 -15.16 11.34
CA GLY A 156 12.44 -16.57 11.63
C GLY A 156 11.25 -17.53 11.57
N ASP A 157 10.75 -17.79 10.37
CA ASP A 157 9.76 -18.83 10.01
C ASP A 157 8.30 -18.61 10.48
N GLU A 158 7.96 -17.47 11.10
CA GLU A 158 6.58 -17.14 11.50
C GLU A 158 6.05 -15.92 10.75
N SER A 159 5.55 -16.18 9.53
CA SER A 159 4.85 -15.18 8.70
C SER A 159 3.47 -14.82 9.30
N VAL A 160 2.98 -13.60 9.04
CA VAL A 160 1.62 -13.20 9.48
C VAL A 160 0.56 -14.11 8.87
N THR A 161 0.72 -14.43 7.60
CA THR A 161 -0.22 -15.23 6.82
C THR A 161 -0.24 -16.68 7.31
N ASP A 162 0.92 -17.28 7.64
CA ASP A 162 0.97 -18.64 8.20
C ASP A 162 0.33 -18.71 9.58
N GLU A 163 0.61 -17.75 10.46
CA GLU A 163 0.01 -17.73 11.80
C GLU A 163 -1.51 -17.55 11.72
N LEU A 164 -1.98 -16.64 10.86
CA LEU A 164 -3.40 -16.46 10.61
C LEU A 164 -4.05 -17.72 10.01
N HIS A 165 -3.36 -18.40 9.09
CA HIS A 165 -3.84 -19.66 8.50
C HIS A 165 -3.98 -20.77 9.54
N LYS A 166 -2.99 -20.94 10.41
CA LYS A 166 -3.05 -21.90 11.53
C LYS A 166 -4.22 -21.59 12.45
N MET A 167 -4.41 -20.33 12.83
CA MET A 167 -5.54 -19.90 13.67
C MET A 167 -6.89 -20.17 12.98
N LEU A 168 -7.05 -19.77 11.72
CA LEU A 168 -8.25 -20.01 10.93
C LEU A 168 -8.60 -21.50 10.87
N ARG A 169 -7.61 -22.36 10.62
CA ARG A 169 -7.81 -23.80 10.58
C ARG A 169 -8.37 -24.34 11.89
N VAL A 170 -7.79 -23.93 13.03
CA VAL A 170 -8.24 -24.37 14.35
C VAL A 170 -9.67 -23.86 14.62
N CYS A 171 -9.97 -22.60 14.30
CA CYS A 171 -11.32 -22.05 14.46
C CYS A 171 -12.35 -22.73 13.55
N LYS A 172 -11.98 -23.14 12.32
CA LYS A 172 -12.86 -23.94 11.45
C LYS A 172 -13.20 -25.30 12.06
N ILE A 173 -12.18 -26.02 12.56
CA ILE A 173 -12.40 -27.29 13.26
C ILE A 173 -13.29 -27.06 14.49
N ALA A 174 -13.03 -26.03 15.29
CA ALA A 174 -13.86 -25.71 16.46
C ALA A 174 -15.32 -25.46 16.07
N ARG A 175 -15.57 -24.70 15.00
CA ARG A 175 -16.93 -24.47 14.49
C ARG A 175 -17.59 -25.79 14.09
N ASP A 176 -16.89 -26.66 13.38
CA ASP A 176 -17.42 -27.94 12.93
C ASP A 176 -17.73 -28.86 14.11
N GLU A 177 -16.87 -28.90 15.14
CA GLU A 177 -17.13 -29.64 16.38
C GLU A 177 -18.39 -29.15 17.12
N LEU A 178 -18.56 -27.83 17.22
CA LEU A 178 -19.72 -27.23 17.90
C LEU A 178 -21.03 -27.40 17.11
N THR A 179 -20.99 -27.42 15.78
CA THR A 179 -22.20 -27.37 14.93
C THR A 179 -22.58 -28.70 14.29
N VAL A 180 -21.61 -29.53 13.90
CA VAL A 180 -21.82 -30.82 13.23
C VAL A 180 -21.76 -31.96 14.23
N HIS A 181 -20.83 -31.89 15.19
CA HIS A 181 -20.62 -32.92 16.20
C HIS A 181 -21.28 -32.60 17.54
N GLU A 182 -21.87 -31.41 17.67
CA GLU A 182 -22.59 -30.94 18.87
C GLU A 182 -21.76 -31.09 20.15
N ALA A 183 -20.45 -30.91 20.05
CA ALA A 183 -19.54 -30.96 21.18
C ALA A 183 -19.78 -29.78 22.15
N ASP A 184 -19.55 -30.01 23.44
CA ASP A 184 -19.59 -28.94 24.44
C ASP A 184 -18.44 -27.95 24.26
N PHE A 185 -18.72 -26.65 24.42
CA PHE A 185 -17.74 -25.60 24.19
C PHE A 185 -16.53 -25.68 25.11
N GLU A 186 -16.70 -26.03 26.39
CA GLU A 186 -15.54 -26.16 27.29
C GLU A 186 -14.64 -27.33 26.88
N THR A 187 -15.22 -28.39 26.31
CA THR A 187 -14.44 -29.50 25.73
C THR A 187 -13.64 -29.02 24.53
N VAL A 188 -14.27 -28.35 23.56
CA VAL A 188 -13.59 -27.77 22.39
C VAL A 188 -12.50 -26.78 22.83
N ARG A 189 -12.78 -25.95 23.83
CA ARG A 189 -11.81 -24.98 24.37
C ARG A 189 -10.60 -25.67 24.99
N ALA A 190 -10.82 -26.67 25.85
CA ALA A 190 -9.76 -27.36 26.58
C ALA A 190 -8.91 -28.28 25.69
N GLU A 191 -9.53 -28.93 24.69
CA GLU A 191 -8.86 -29.93 23.86
C GLU A 191 -8.32 -29.36 22.54
N LEU A 192 -8.90 -28.26 22.03
CA LEU A 192 -8.54 -27.69 20.73
C LEU A 192 -8.03 -26.26 20.84
N LEU A 193 -8.79 -25.31 21.40
CA LEU A 193 -8.44 -23.87 21.33
C LEU A 193 -7.20 -23.51 22.16
N LEU A 194 -7.18 -23.91 23.44
CA LEU A 194 -6.09 -23.59 24.36
C LEU A 194 -4.79 -24.35 24.04
N PRO A 195 -4.81 -25.66 23.72
CA PRO A 195 -3.59 -26.38 23.34
C PRO A 195 -2.91 -25.83 22.09
N ASN A 196 -3.67 -25.23 21.17
CA ASN A 196 -3.16 -24.55 19.98
C ASN A 196 -2.66 -23.11 20.25
N LYS A 197 -2.74 -22.63 21.50
CA LYS A 197 -2.22 -21.34 21.95
C LYS A 197 -2.80 -20.15 21.18
N LEU A 198 -4.08 -20.21 20.78
CA LEU A 198 -4.71 -19.14 19.99
C LEU A 198 -4.60 -17.74 20.62
N PRO A 199 -4.78 -17.55 21.94
CA PRO A 199 -4.61 -16.22 22.55
C PRO A 199 -3.18 -15.67 22.40
N LEU A 200 -2.17 -16.52 22.55
CA LEU A 200 -0.77 -16.13 22.37
C LEU A 200 -0.48 -15.75 20.91
N LYS A 201 -0.94 -16.57 19.95
CA LYS A 201 -0.80 -16.28 18.52
C LYS A 201 -1.48 -14.96 18.14
N TRP A 202 -2.67 -14.72 18.68
CA TRP A 202 -3.37 -13.44 18.49
C TRP A 202 -2.56 -12.25 19.02
N ASN A 203 -2.01 -12.34 20.23
CA ASN A 203 -1.19 -11.27 20.81
C ASN A 203 0.05 -10.96 19.95
N VAL A 204 0.67 -11.97 19.36
CA VAL A 204 1.79 -11.80 18.41
C VAL A 204 1.32 -11.05 17.16
N LEU A 205 0.21 -11.47 16.56
CA LEU A 205 -0.38 -10.79 15.40
C LEU A 205 -0.74 -9.34 15.71
N GLN A 206 -1.36 -9.09 16.87
CA GLN A 206 -1.76 -7.76 17.30
C GLN A 206 -0.56 -6.84 17.52
N SER A 207 0.49 -7.34 18.18
CA SER A 207 1.73 -6.59 18.40
C SER A 207 2.40 -6.22 17.07
N ARG A 208 2.43 -7.17 16.13
CA ARG A 208 2.99 -6.96 14.80
C ARG A 208 2.15 -5.95 13.99
N TRP A 209 0.83 -6.08 14.01
CA TRP A 209 -0.09 -5.14 13.37
C TRP A 209 0.17 -3.71 13.86
N GLN A 210 0.12 -3.49 15.17
CA GLN A 210 0.34 -2.18 15.77
C GLN A 210 1.73 -1.59 15.46
N PHE A 211 2.77 -2.42 15.40
CA PHE A 211 4.12 -1.96 15.10
C PHE A 211 4.29 -1.52 13.64
N TYR A 212 3.70 -2.24 12.68
CA TYR A 212 3.94 -2.02 11.25
C TYR A 212 2.97 -1.04 10.59
N MET A 213 1.70 -0.96 11.04
CA MET A 213 0.70 -0.09 10.40
C MET A 213 1.14 1.38 10.22
N PRO A 214 1.83 2.03 11.18
CA PRO A 214 2.30 3.41 11.00
C PRO A 214 3.21 3.63 9.78
N TYR A 215 3.91 2.59 9.29
CA TYR A 215 4.75 2.65 8.10
C TYR A 215 3.95 2.48 6.81
N PHE A 216 2.76 1.88 6.88
CA PHE A 216 1.95 1.54 5.71
C PHE A 216 0.97 2.64 5.33
N GLU A 217 0.78 3.64 6.19
CA GLU A 217 -0.01 4.86 5.97
C GLU A 217 0.33 5.61 4.67
N SER A 218 1.56 5.47 4.17
CA SER A 218 2.02 6.08 2.91
C SER A 218 1.88 5.20 1.67
N LEU A 219 1.35 3.97 1.79
CA LEU A 219 1.30 3.00 0.70
C LEU A 219 0.01 3.12 -0.12
N PRO A 220 0.03 2.74 -1.41
CA PRO A 220 -1.15 2.83 -2.28
C PRO A 220 -2.33 1.96 -1.83
N TYR A 221 -2.07 0.89 -1.10
CA TYR A 221 -3.06 -0.06 -0.56
C TYR A 221 -3.31 0.14 0.95
N TYR A 222 -2.99 1.31 1.52
CA TYR A 222 -3.24 1.57 2.94
C TYR A 222 -4.72 1.41 3.34
N ARG A 223 -5.66 1.77 2.45
CA ARG A 223 -7.09 1.60 2.72
C ARG A 223 -7.51 0.14 2.85
N ASP A 224 -6.91 -0.75 2.07
CA ASP A 224 -7.11 -2.19 2.26
C ASP A 224 -6.64 -2.61 3.66
N PHE A 225 -5.49 -2.12 4.14
CA PHE A 225 -5.05 -2.36 5.52
C PHE A 225 -6.01 -1.78 6.57
N GLU A 226 -6.58 -0.59 6.37
CA GLU A 226 -7.56 -0.03 7.32
C GLU A 226 -8.83 -0.87 7.42
N GLU A 227 -9.37 -1.35 6.28
CA GLU A 227 -10.55 -2.22 6.29
C GLU A 227 -10.25 -3.56 6.95
N LEU A 228 -9.08 -4.15 6.67
CA LEU A 228 -8.63 -5.35 7.36
C LEU A 228 -8.44 -5.09 8.86
N GLY A 229 -7.94 -3.91 9.24
CA GLY A 229 -7.83 -3.50 10.65
C GLY A 229 -9.16 -3.53 11.38
N LYS A 230 -10.26 -3.13 10.74
CA LYS A 230 -11.60 -3.22 11.34
C LYS A 230 -12.00 -4.67 11.61
N LEU A 231 -11.76 -5.58 10.65
CA LEU A 231 -12.01 -7.01 10.84
C LEU A 231 -11.13 -7.59 11.95
N PHE A 232 -9.86 -7.20 11.97
CA PHE A 232 -8.88 -7.60 12.96
C PHE A 232 -9.34 -7.23 14.38
N TYR A 233 -9.72 -5.98 14.61
CA TYR A 233 -10.19 -5.55 15.93
C TYR A 233 -11.57 -6.11 16.28
N ALA A 234 -12.42 -6.40 15.30
CA ALA A 234 -13.75 -6.94 15.55
C ALA A 234 -13.74 -8.41 16.02
N VAL A 235 -12.71 -9.20 15.67
CA VAL A 235 -12.53 -10.57 16.17
C VAL A 235 -11.69 -10.64 17.45
N ALA A 236 -10.96 -9.58 17.78
CA ALA A 236 -10.09 -9.52 18.95
C ALA A 236 -10.73 -9.96 20.28
N PRO A 237 -11.98 -9.55 20.63
CA PRO A 237 -12.57 -9.87 21.93
C PRO A 237 -12.52 -11.36 22.29
N PHE A 238 -12.81 -12.23 21.32
CA PHE A 238 -12.78 -13.69 21.52
C PHE A 238 -11.40 -14.19 21.95
N PHE A 239 -10.34 -13.74 21.27
CA PHE A 239 -8.98 -14.17 21.56
C PHE A 239 -8.41 -13.49 22.81
N THR A 240 -8.72 -12.21 23.03
CA THR A 240 -8.25 -11.47 24.19
C THR A 240 -8.87 -11.96 25.49
N ASN A 241 -10.08 -12.54 25.43
CA ASN A 241 -10.73 -13.20 26.55
C ASN A 241 -10.35 -14.68 26.65
N GLU A 242 -9.12 -15.04 26.24
CA GLU A 242 -8.57 -16.40 26.31
C GLU A 242 -9.48 -17.49 25.70
N CYS A 243 -10.25 -17.14 24.67
CA CYS A 243 -11.23 -18.03 24.05
C CYS A 243 -12.23 -18.63 25.06
N SER A 244 -12.56 -17.93 26.14
CA SER A 244 -13.36 -18.46 27.25
C SER A 244 -14.87 -18.24 27.14
N ASP A 245 -15.34 -17.56 26.10
CA ASP A 245 -16.76 -17.24 25.93
C ASP A 245 -17.22 -17.70 24.54
N GLU A 246 -18.10 -18.69 24.53
CA GLU A 246 -18.72 -19.22 23.32
C GLU A 246 -19.49 -18.14 22.57
N ASN A 247 -20.20 -17.26 23.28
CA ASN A 247 -20.98 -16.21 22.62
C ASN A 247 -20.07 -15.29 21.82
N LEU A 248 -18.88 -14.97 22.34
CA LEU A 248 -17.90 -14.17 21.59
C LEU A 248 -17.41 -14.89 20.34
N PHE A 249 -17.29 -16.22 20.33
CA PHE A 249 -16.92 -16.97 19.13
C PHE A 249 -17.91 -16.72 17.98
N TRP A 250 -19.20 -16.76 18.30
CA TRP A 250 -20.29 -16.59 17.34
C TRP A 250 -20.57 -15.12 16.98
N GLU A 251 -20.70 -14.25 17.98
CA GLU A 251 -21.00 -12.81 17.80
C GLU A 251 -19.91 -12.08 17.02
N THR A 252 -18.65 -12.49 17.21
CA THR A 252 -17.54 -11.91 16.47
C THR A 252 -17.38 -12.48 15.06
N LEU A 253 -18.21 -13.47 14.66
CA LEU A 253 -18.10 -14.16 13.37
C LEU A 253 -16.65 -14.62 13.13
N CYS A 254 -16.09 -15.32 14.13
CA CYS A 254 -14.65 -15.52 14.25
C CYS A 254 -14.04 -16.16 13.00
N VAL A 255 -14.65 -17.25 12.50
CA VAL A 255 -14.16 -17.96 11.32
C VAL A 255 -14.24 -17.09 10.06
N GLU A 256 -15.37 -16.43 9.84
CA GLU A 256 -15.64 -15.64 8.64
C GLU A 256 -14.72 -14.42 8.57
N ARG A 257 -14.50 -13.74 9.70
CA ARG A 257 -13.61 -12.57 9.75
C ARG A 257 -12.15 -12.95 9.60
N LEU A 258 -11.70 -14.06 10.21
CA LEU A 258 -10.34 -14.58 9.99
C LEU A 258 -10.11 -14.99 8.53
N GLU A 259 -11.11 -15.56 7.87
CA GLU A 259 -11.04 -15.90 6.45
C GLU A 259 -10.97 -14.63 5.57
N GLN A 260 -11.77 -13.61 5.87
CA GLN A 260 -11.70 -12.32 5.18
C GLN A 260 -10.34 -11.64 5.40
N LEU A 261 -9.81 -11.66 6.62
CA LEU A 261 -8.48 -11.16 6.95
C LEU A 261 -7.40 -11.86 6.13
N LYS A 262 -7.44 -13.20 6.08
CA LYS A 262 -6.49 -14.00 5.31
C LYS A 262 -6.53 -13.61 3.84
N ASN A 263 -7.72 -13.66 3.24
CA ASN A 263 -7.87 -13.40 1.80
C ASN A 263 -7.49 -11.95 1.44
N GLY A 264 -7.78 -10.99 2.32
CA GLY A 264 -7.39 -9.60 2.12
C GLY A 264 -5.88 -9.39 2.23
N LEU A 265 -5.23 -10.02 3.22
CA LEU A 265 -3.77 -9.96 3.35
C LEU A 265 -3.06 -10.63 2.18
N GLU A 266 -3.53 -11.78 1.71
CA GLU A 266 -3.01 -12.44 0.50
C GLU A 266 -3.19 -11.56 -0.75
N LYS A 267 -4.32 -10.83 -0.87
CA LYS A 267 -4.52 -9.88 -1.97
C LYS A 267 -3.48 -8.75 -1.93
N ILE A 268 -3.17 -8.22 -0.75
CA ILE A 268 -2.13 -7.20 -0.59
C ILE A 268 -0.75 -7.80 -0.89
N GLU A 269 -0.44 -8.99 -0.38
CA GLU A 269 0.82 -9.70 -0.65
C GLU A 269 1.10 -9.85 -2.14
N ASN A 270 0.09 -10.30 -2.88
CA ASN A 270 0.16 -10.43 -4.34
C ASN A 270 0.19 -9.10 -5.10
N SER A 271 -0.04 -7.95 -4.44
CA SER A 271 -0.03 -6.63 -5.09
C SER A 271 1.30 -5.86 -4.95
N TYR A 272 2.28 -6.41 -4.22
CA TYR A 272 3.61 -5.81 -4.11
C TYR A 272 4.78 -6.77 -4.37
N ALA A 273 4.55 -8.10 -4.34
CA ALA A 273 5.52 -9.13 -4.69
C ALA A 273 5.81 -9.17 -6.21
#